data_AF-A0A2P4UKF0-F1
#
_entry.id   AF-A0A2P4UKF0-F1
#
_cell.length_a   1.000
_cell.length_b   1.000
_cell.length_c   1.000
_cell.angle_alpha   90.00
_cell.angle_beta   90.00
_cell.angle_gamma   90.00
#
_symmetry.space_group_name_H-M   'P 1'
#
loop_
_entity.id
_entity.type
_entity.pdbx_description
1 polymer ?
#
loop_
_entity_poly.entity_id
_entity_poly.type
_entity_poly.pdbx_seq_one_letter_code
_entity_poly.pdbx_strand_id
1 'polypeptide(L)'
;MNGHSRTTSRTRRHPDSRPTAPHYDPPVPRNPRNPRRLKVGDDTYIWTLTHDHEPKIPRTCRNVLKLRHHEATGRLILVFQEAPGRIVTGAHTPSGYVATEEAHLNLHRPGAVRALLDEALARGWNPVTATTREQDGWPLLAPAATRLADIRTR
;
A
#
# COMPACT_ATOMS: atom_id res chain seq x y z
N MET A 1 71.66 9.29 -33.33
CA MET A 1 70.59 10.29 -33.28
C MET A 1 69.25 9.57 -33.39
N ASN A 2 68.39 9.82 -32.41
CA ASN A 2 66.91 9.78 -32.36
C ASN A 2 66.22 8.70 -33.22
N GLY A 3 65.36 7.80 -32.71
CA GLY A 3 64.63 7.72 -31.46
C GLY A 3 63.25 7.12 -31.74
N HIS A 4 62.60 6.66 -30.66
CA HIS A 4 61.15 6.44 -30.54
C HIS A 4 60.55 5.10 -31.02
N SER A 5 60.44 4.22 -30.02
CA SER A 5 59.18 3.65 -29.51
C SER A 5 58.43 2.57 -30.31
N ARG A 6 58.62 1.34 -29.80
CA ARG A 6 57.61 0.36 -29.31
C ARG A 6 56.36 0.14 -30.16
N THR A 7 56.15 -1.12 -30.57
CA THR A 7 54.86 -1.83 -30.43
C THR A 7 55.12 -3.34 -30.29
N THR A 8 54.15 -4.01 -29.68
CA THR A 8 54.17 -5.17 -28.79
C THR A 8 54.14 -6.54 -29.47
N SER A 9 54.49 -7.59 -28.72
CA SER A 9 54.02 -8.96 -29.01
C SER A 9 53.97 -9.83 -27.75
N ARG A 10 52.79 -10.43 -27.51
CA ARG A 10 52.42 -11.78 -27.00
C ARG A 10 53.15 -12.31 -25.75
N THR A 11 52.54 -13.01 -24.79
CA THR A 11 51.34 -13.88 -24.69
C THR A 11 51.16 -14.14 -23.18
N ARG A 12 49.98 -14.46 -22.61
CA ARG A 12 49.38 -15.81 -22.51
C ARG A 12 48.07 -15.72 -21.70
N ARG A 13 47.10 -16.58 -21.99
CA ARG A 13 45.79 -16.72 -21.32
C ARG A 13 45.86 -17.56 -20.04
N HIS A 14 45.01 -17.28 -19.05
CA HIS A 14 44.06 -18.22 -18.41
C HIS A 14 43.09 -17.45 -17.46
N PRO A 15 41.94 -18.02 -17.05
CA PRO A 15 40.63 -17.36 -17.12
C PRO A 15 39.86 -17.50 -15.80
N ASP A 16 39.74 -16.45 -15.00
CA ASP A 16 38.80 -16.48 -13.87
C ASP A 16 37.54 -15.70 -14.24
N SER A 17 36.76 -16.26 -15.16
CA SER A 17 35.42 -15.76 -15.49
C SER A 17 34.41 -16.44 -14.58
N ARG A 18 34.25 -15.90 -13.36
CA ARG A 18 32.99 -16.09 -12.64
C ARG A 18 31.87 -15.51 -13.52
N PRO A 19 30.78 -16.24 -13.80
CA PRO A 19 29.64 -15.63 -14.47
C PRO A 19 29.10 -14.52 -13.56
N THR A 20 29.13 -13.29 -14.05
CA THR A 20 28.41 -12.16 -13.45
C THR A 20 26.95 -12.60 -13.34
N ALA A 21 26.45 -12.69 -12.11
CA ALA A 21 25.03 -12.88 -11.87
C ALA A 21 24.26 -11.82 -12.70
N PRO A 22 23.13 -12.17 -13.33
CA PRO A 22 22.33 -11.18 -14.05
C PRO A 22 22.06 -10.03 -13.10
N HIS A 23 22.24 -8.79 -13.59
CA HIS A 23 21.88 -7.59 -12.87
C HIS A 23 20.40 -7.72 -12.51
N TYR A 24 20.13 -8.13 -11.28
CA TYR A 24 18.81 -8.14 -10.72
C TYR A 24 18.47 -6.68 -10.52
N ASP A 25 17.75 -6.09 -11.47
CA ASP A 25 16.99 -4.88 -11.20
C ASP A 25 15.97 -5.28 -10.12
N PRO A 26 16.15 -4.85 -8.86
CA PRO A 26 15.15 -5.16 -7.86
C PRO A 26 13.82 -4.55 -8.34
N PRO A 27 12.69 -5.25 -8.20
CA PRO A 27 11.40 -4.65 -8.49
C PRO A 27 11.34 -3.34 -7.72
N VAL A 28 11.04 -2.25 -8.45
CA VAL A 28 10.94 -0.90 -7.89
C VAL A 28 10.25 -1.02 -6.54
N PRO A 29 10.90 -0.62 -5.43
CA PRO A 29 10.28 -0.77 -4.12
C PRO A 29 8.93 -0.06 -4.18
N ARG A 30 7.85 -0.82 -3.96
CA ARG A 30 6.49 -0.27 -3.88
C ARG A 30 6.51 0.77 -2.78
N ASN A 31 6.70 2.04 -3.12
CA ASN A 31 6.64 3.11 -2.16
C ASN A 31 5.21 3.10 -1.59
N PRO A 32 5.01 2.79 -0.30
CA PRO A 32 3.68 2.68 0.28
C PRO A 32 2.90 4.00 0.21
N ARG A 33 3.61 5.12 -0.05
CA ARG A 33 3.08 6.47 -0.19
C ARG A 33 2.50 6.80 -1.57
N ASN A 34 2.63 5.94 -2.59
CA ASN A 34 2.09 6.26 -3.91
C ASN A 34 0.55 6.26 -3.88
N PRO A 35 -0.10 7.40 -4.23
CA PRO A 35 -1.54 7.45 -4.37
C PRO A 35 -2.00 6.45 -5.42
N ARG A 36 -2.94 5.58 -5.03
CA ARG A 36 -3.53 4.57 -5.90
C ARG A 36 -4.89 5.05 -6.38
N ARG A 37 -5.24 4.73 -7.61
CA ARG A 37 -6.54 5.07 -8.21
C ARG A 37 -7.49 3.88 -8.10
N LEU A 38 -8.76 4.16 -7.84
CA LEU A 38 -9.85 3.19 -7.80
C LEU A 38 -11.00 3.74 -8.64
N LYS A 39 -11.41 3.02 -9.68
CA LYS A 39 -12.55 3.39 -10.52
C LYS A 39 -13.81 2.67 -10.03
N VAL A 40 -14.91 3.40 -9.93
CA VAL A 40 -16.21 2.96 -9.41
C VAL A 40 -17.30 3.48 -10.32
N GLY A 41 -17.77 2.67 -11.26
CA GLY A 41 -18.60 3.20 -12.34
C GLY A 41 -17.83 4.27 -13.11
N ASP A 42 -18.39 5.47 -13.19
CA ASP A 42 -17.75 6.64 -13.81
C ASP A 42 -16.88 7.44 -12.82
N ASP A 43 -17.06 7.23 -11.52
CA ASP A 43 -16.31 7.95 -10.49
C ASP A 43 -14.88 7.40 -10.34
N THR A 44 -13.95 8.32 -10.07
CA THR A 44 -12.57 7.98 -9.76
C THR A 44 -12.22 8.43 -8.35
N TYR A 45 -11.73 7.51 -7.54
CA TYR A 45 -11.23 7.75 -6.20
C TYR A 45 -9.72 7.61 -6.15
N ILE A 46 -9.07 8.43 -5.34
CA ILE A 46 -7.66 8.33 -5.01
C ILE A 46 -7.54 7.91 -3.56
N TRP A 47 -6.68 6.93 -3.29
CA TRP A 47 -6.43 6.47 -1.94
C TRP A 47 -4.96 6.25 -1.62
N THR A 48 -4.61 6.51 -0.37
CA THR A 48 -3.28 6.24 0.19
C THR A 48 -3.44 5.46 1.49
N LEU A 49 -2.44 4.64 1.80
CA LEU A 49 -2.38 3.90 3.05
C LEU A 49 -1.07 4.22 3.74
N THR A 50 -1.17 4.70 4.97
CA THR A 50 -0.03 4.92 5.85
C THR A 50 -0.11 3.95 7.01
N HIS A 51 1.03 3.39 7.38
CA HIS A 51 1.19 2.68 8.64
C HIS A 51 2.00 3.56 9.57
N ASP A 52 1.45 3.88 10.75
CA ASP A 52 2.11 4.66 11.78
C ASP A 52 2.34 3.80 13.02
N HIS A 53 3.40 4.10 13.75
CA HIS A 53 3.64 3.59 15.09
C HIS A 53 3.57 4.75 16.09
N GLU A 54 2.91 4.56 17.22
CA GLU A 54 3.07 5.49 18.33
C GLU A 54 4.48 5.37 18.94
N PRO A 55 5.08 6.49 19.37
CA PRO A 55 6.41 6.48 19.97
C PRO A 55 6.42 5.90 21.40
N LYS A 56 5.24 5.74 22.01
CA LYS A 56 5.08 5.23 23.39
C LYS A 56 5.31 3.72 23.47
N ILE A 57 5.69 3.24 24.64
CA ILE A 57 5.90 1.81 24.93
C ILE A 57 4.76 1.32 25.85
N PRO A 58 4.12 0.17 25.53
CA PRO A 58 4.33 -0.65 24.34
C PRO A 58 3.89 0.10 23.07
N ARG A 59 4.62 -0.13 21.97
CA ARG A 59 4.31 0.50 20.68
C ARG A 59 2.96 0.00 20.21
N THR A 60 2.04 0.92 19.92
CA THR A 60 0.79 0.60 19.23
C THR A 60 0.94 0.92 17.75
N CYS A 61 0.39 0.04 16.91
CA CYS A 61 0.36 0.23 15.48
C CYS A 61 -0.98 0.84 15.05
N ARG A 62 -0.97 1.65 13.98
CA ARG A 62 -2.21 2.04 13.32
C ARG A 62 -2.07 2.11 11.81
N ASN A 63 -3.12 1.69 11.11
CA ASN A 63 -3.25 1.87 9.67
C ASN A 63 -4.21 3.04 9.40
N VAL A 64 -3.78 3.98 8.57
CA VAL A 64 -4.55 5.16 8.18
C VAL A 64 -4.83 5.09 6.69
N LEU A 65 -6.07 4.79 6.32
CA LEU A 65 -6.53 4.77 4.94
C LEU A 65 -7.16 6.13 4.62
N LYS A 66 -6.60 6.84 3.66
CA LYS A 66 -7.15 8.12 3.17
C LYS A 66 -7.79 7.89 1.82
N LEU A 67 -9.03 8.34 1.66
CA LEU A 67 -9.86 8.19 0.47
C LEU A 67 -10.39 9.55 0.05
N ARG A 68 -10.23 9.93 -1.22
CA ARG A 68 -10.85 11.14 -1.77
C ARG A 68 -11.42 10.88 -3.14
N HIS A 69 -12.49 11.60 -3.48
CA HIS A 69 -12.88 11.70 -4.89
C HIS A 69 -11.81 12.46 -5.68
N HIS A 70 -11.60 12.08 -6.93
CA HIS A 70 -10.59 12.71 -7.78
C HIS A 70 -10.87 14.21 -7.97
N GLU A 71 -12.15 14.56 -8.11
CA GLU A 71 -12.62 15.93 -8.37
C GLU A 71 -12.91 16.74 -7.10
N ALA A 72 -12.86 16.10 -5.92
CA ALA A 72 -13.12 16.77 -4.65
C ALA A 72 -11.82 17.14 -3.92
N THR A 73 -11.92 18.18 -3.10
CA THR A 73 -10.85 18.64 -2.19
C THR A 73 -10.93 17.98 -0.82
N GLY A 74 -12.12 17.52 -0.41
CA GLY A 74 -12.33 16.77 0.83
C GLY A 74 -11.84 15.32 0.74
N ARG A 75 -11.76 14.66 1.90
CA ARG A 75 -11.34 13.25 1.99
C ARG A 75 -11.93 12.57 3.23
N LEU A 76 -12.13 11.26 3.13
CA LEU A 76 -12.35 10.38 4.26
C LEU A 76 -11.02 9.84 4.77
N ILE A 77 -10.84 9.84 6.09
CA ILE A 77 -9.70 9.22 6.77
C ILE A 77 -10.27 8.15 7.69
N LEU A 78 -9.95 6.89 7.40
CA LEU A 78 -10.29 5.75 8.23
C LEU A 78 -9.06 5.34 9.02
N VAL A 79 -9.16 5.41 10.35
CA VAL A 79 -8.09 5.04 11.27
C VAL A 79 -8.40 3.67 11.86
N PHE A 80 -7.48 2.73 11.68
CA PHE A 80 -7.50 1.41 12.28
C PHE A 80 -6.42 1.38 13.35
N GLN A 81 -6.79 1.77 14.57
CA GLN A 81 -5.91 1.73 15.73
C GLN A 81 -5.87 0.32 16.34
N GLU A 82 -4.68 -0.21 16.57
CA GLU A 82 -4.49 -1.48 17.27
C GLU A 82 -5.03 -1.40 18.70
N ALA A 83 -5.74 -2.45 19.11
CA ALA A 83 -6.31 -2.62 20.45
C ALA A 83 -6.58 -4.12 20.71
N PRO A 84 -6.96 -4.54 21.92
CA PRO A 84 -7.36 -5.92 22.17
C PRO A 84 -8.46 -6.37 21.19
N GLY A 85 -8.25 -7.52 20.52
CA GLY A 85 -9.14 -8.05 19.48
C GLY A 85 -9.07 -7.33 18.13
N ARG A 86 -8.15 -6.37 17.96
CA ARG A 86 -7.99 -5.53 16.76
C ARG A 86 -6.53 -5.54 16.32
N ILE A 87 -6.22 -6.40 15.35
CA ILE A 87 -4.86 -6.66 14.86
C ILE A 87 -4.54 -5.72 13.71
N VAL A 88 -3.39 -5.05 13.77
CA VAL A 88 -2.87 -4.16 12.72
C VAL A 88 -1.43 -4.55 12.43
N THR A 89 -1.07 -4.75 11.16
CA THR A 89 0.30 -5.16 10.81
C THR A 89 0.98 -4.22 9.81
N GLY A 90 2.32 -4.07 9.90
CA GLY A 90 3.03 -3.09 9.07
C GLY A 90 4.54 -3.19 8.84
N ALA A 91 5.33 -3.96 9.61
CA ALA A 91 6.79 -3.98 9.43
C ALA A 91 7.37 -5.28 8.82
N HIS A 92 6.76 -6.44 9.07
CA HIS A 92 7.30 -7.76 8.67
C HIS A 92 6.28 -8.73 8.05
N THR A 93 5.05 -8.26 7.88
CA THR A 93 3.91 -8.94 7.24
C THR A 93 3.47 -8.10 6.03
N PRO A 94 2.51 -8.54 5.19
CA PRO A 94 1.93 -7.66 4.18
C PRO A 94 1.38 -6.42 4.89
N SER A 95 2.05 -5.27 4.72
CA SER A 95 1.66 -4.01 5.34
C SER A 95 0.18 -3.73 5.03
N GLY A 96 -0.55 -3.09 5.95
CA GLY A 96 -1.95 -2.77 5.67
C GLY A 96 -2.96 -3.90 5.91
N TYR A 97 -2.56 -5.04 6.49
CA TYR A 97 -3.51 -6.01 6.99
C TYR A 97 -4.14 -5.51 8.30
N VAL A 98 -5.47 -5.60 8.38
CA VAL A 98 -6.27 -5.31 9.58
C VAL A 98 -7.24 -6.46 9.82
N ALA A 99 -7.40 -6.89 11.07
CA ALA A 99 -8.27 -8.01 11.41
C ALA A 99 -8.89 -7.88 12.80
N THR A 100 -10.10 -8.42 12.93
CA THR A 100 -10.76 -8.80 14.18
C THR A 100 -10.99 -10.31 14.16
N GLU A 101 -11.61 -10.86 15.21
CA GLU A 101 -12.05 -12.26 15.23
C GLU A 101 -13.05 -12.58 14.10
N GLU A 102 -13.89 -11.60 13.74
CA GLU A 102 -14.98 -11.77 12.79
C GLU A 102 -14.58 -11.54 11.32
N ALA A 103 -13.57 -10.70 11.08
CA ALA A 103 -13.27 -10.22 9.73
C ALA A 103 -11.81 -9.80 9.57
N HIS A 104 -11.31 -9.89 8.34
CA HIS A 104 -10.00 -9.38 7.99
C HIS A 104 -9.99 -8.76 6.59
N LEU A 105 -9.20 -7.70 6.43
CA LEU A 105 -8.99 -7.05 5.14
C LEU A 105 -7.51 -6.71 4.96
N ASN A 106 -7.04 -6.88 3.72
CA ASN A 106 -5.78 -6.32 3.29
C ASN A 106 -6.04 -4.99 2.59
N LEU A 107 -5.74 -3.88 3.27
CA LEU A 107 -5.97 -2.52 2.79
C LEU A 107 -5.07 -2.14 1.60
N HIS A 108 -4.11 -2.97 1.19
CA HIS A 108 -3.43 -2.79 -0.11
C HIS A 108 -4.26 -3.26 -1.31
N ARG A 109 -5.31 -4.05 -1.08
CA ARG A 109 -6.13 -4.62 -2.15
C ARG A 109 -7.19 -3.61 -2.57
N PRO A 110 -7.29 -3.28 -3.87
CA PRO A 110 -8.30 -2.33 -4.36
C PRO A 110 -9.73 -2.80 -4.06
N GLY A 111 -10.00 -4.11 -4.09
CA GLY A 111 -11.31 -4.67 -3.73
C GLY A 111 -11.68 -4.44 -2.25
N ALA A 112 -10.72 -4.55 -1.32
CA ALA A 112 -10.98 -4.27 0.09
C ALA A 112 -11.27 -2.78 0.31
N VAL A 113 -10.49 -1.91 -0.33
CA VAL A 113 -10.72 -0.46 -0.30
C VAL A 113 -12.06 -0.11 -0.94
N ARG A 114 -12.45 -0.79 -2.01
CA ARG A 114 -13.76 -0.61 -2.65
C ARG A 114 -14.90 -0.98 -1.70
N ALA A 115 -14.81 -2.10 -1.01
CA ALA A 115 -15.84 -2.51 -0.07
C ALA A 115 -15.98 -1.52 1.10
N LEU A 116 -14.86 -1.02 1.64
CA LEU A 116 -14.87 0.02 2.67
C LEU A 116 -15.46 1.35 2.16
N LEU A 117 -15.15 1.72 0.92
CA LEU A 117 -15.72 2.89 0.26
C LEU A 117 -17.24 2.75 0.14
N ASP A 118 -17.74 1.63 -0.37
CA ASP A 118 -19.18 1.39 -0.52
C ASP A 118 -19.91 1.46 0.83
N GLU A 119 -19.32 0.90 1.90
CA GLU A 119 -19.87 0.98 3.25
C GLU A 119 -19.86 2.41 3.81
N ALA A 120 -18.81 3.19 3.53
CA ALA A 120 -18.77 4.60 3.92
C ALA A 120 -19.84 5.43 3.20
N LEU A 121 -20.04 5.19 1.89
CA LEU A 121 -21.09 5.83 1.09
C LEU A 121 -22.49 5.45 1.60
N ALA A 122 -22.72 4.17 1.88
CA ALA A 122 -23.98 3.67 2.42
C ALA A 122 -24.32 4.29 3.81
N ARG A 123 -23.30 4.65 4.58
CA ARG A 123 -23.42 5.34 5.87
C ARG A 123 -23.48 6.86 5.76
N GLY A 124 -23.64 7.39 4.54
CA GLY A 124 -23.87 8.81 4.27
C GLY A 124 -22.60 9.66 4.18
N TRP A 125 -21.41 9.07 3.99
CA TRP A 125 -20.26 9.88 3.60
C TRP A 125 -20.48 10.45 2.20
N ASN A 126 -20.38 11.77 2.06
CA ASN A 126 -20.48 12.44 0.77
C ASN A 126 -19.08 12.77 0.21
N PRO A 127 -18.65 12.11 -0.88
CA PRO A 127 -17.31 12.21 -1.43
C PRO A 127 -17.02 13.52 -2.18
N VAL A 128 -18.05 14.28 -2.56
CA VAL A 128 -17.89 15.58 -3.27
C VAL A 128 -17.85 16.78 -2.34
N THR A 129 -18.00 16.57 -1.03
CA THR A 129 -17.84 17.66 -0.05
C THR A 129 -16.38 18.10 0.05
N ALA A 130 -16.16 19.39 0.33
CA ALA A 130 -14.82 19.94 0.57
C ALA A 130 -14.25 19.55 1.94
N THR A 131 -15.04 18.93 2.81
CA THR A 131 -14.67 18.66 4.21
C THR A 131 -13.87 17.37 4.33
N THR A 132 -12.79 17.41 5.12
CA THR A 132 -12.09 16.20 5.54
C THR A 132 -12.80 15.60 6.76
N ARG A 133 -13.14 14.31 6.70
CA ARG A 133 -13.76 13.57 7.80
C ARG A 133 -12.84 12.44 8.25
N GLU A 134 -12.47 12.47 9.52
CA GLU A 134 -11.74 11.37 10.16
C GLU A 134 -12.68 10.56 11.04
N GLN A 135 -12.58 9.23 11.00
CA GLN A 135 -13.37 8.34 11.84
C GLN A 135 -12.67 7.00 12.07
N ASP A 136 -13.15 6.26 13.08
CA ASP A 136 -12.76 4.88 13.33
C ASP A 136 -13.17 3.99 12.13
N GLY A 137 -12.21 3.22 11.60
CA GLY A 137 -12.42 2.28 10.50
C GLY A 137 -12.95 0.91 10.96
N TRP A 138 -12.80 0.55 12.24
CA TRP A 138 -13.18 -0.77 12.74
C TRP A 138 -14.66 -1.13 12.55
N PRO A 139 -15.64 -0.22 12.78
CA PRO A 139 -17.06 -0.53 12.54
C PRO A 139 -17.44 -0.81 11.08
N LEU A 140 -16.54 -0.53 10.13
CA LEU A 140 -16.72 -0.81 8.71
C LEU A 140 -16.10 -2.16 8.29
N LEU A 141 -15.27 -2.79 9.14
CA LEU A 141 -14.46 -3.94 8.75
C LEU A 141 -15.31 -5.16 8.38
N ALA A 142 -16.18 -5.60 9.29
CA ALA A 142 -17.01 -6.78 9.06
C ALA A 142 -18.00 -6.59 7.90
N PRO A 143 -18.77 -5.48 7.81
CA PRO A 143 -19.64 -5.22 6.66
C PRO A 143 -18.88 -5.18 5.32
N ALA A 144 -17.69 -4.56 5.30
CA ALA A 144 -16.86 -4.51 4.10
C ALA A 144 -16.29 -5.89 3.73
N ALA A 145 -15.96 -6.75 4.70
CA ALA A 145 -15.53 -8.11 4.42
C ALA A 145 -16.66 -8.94 3.77
N THR A 146 -17.88 -8.84 4.28
CA THR A 146 -19.07 -9.47 3.66
C THR A 146 -19.28 -8.97 2.23
N ARG A 147 -19.28 -7.65 2.03
CA ARG A 147 -19.43 -7.06 0.70
C ARG A 147 -18.32 -7.49 -0.27
N LEU A 148 -17.08 -7.62 0.22
CA LEU A 148 -15.96 -8.10 -0.61
C LEU A 148 -16.17 -9.55 -1.05
N ALA A 149 -16.77 -10.40 -0.21
CA ALA A 149 -17.13 -11.77 -0.59
C ALA A 149 -18.20 -11.76 -1.70
N ASP A 150 -19.21 -10.89 -1.60
CA ASP A 150 -20.24 -10.73 -2.63
C ASP A 150 -19.67 -10.26 -3.97
N ILE A 151 -18.76 -9.27 -3.94
CA ILE A 151 -18.10 -8.74 -5.14
C ILE A 151 -17.27 -9.82 -5.86
N ARG A 152 -16.64 -10.73 -5.10
CA ARG A 152 -15.81 -11.80 -5.67
C ARG A 152 -16.60 -12.96 -6.26
N THR A 153 -17.87 -13.08 -5.89
CA THR A 153 -18.75 -14.18 -6.33
C THR A 153 -19.55 -13.78 -7.58
N ARG A 154 -19.45 -12.53 -8.02
CA ARG A 154 -20.06 -11.98 -9.24
C ARG A 154 -19.03 -11.83 -10.35
#